data_AF-A0A382E0G5-F1
#
_entry.id   AF-A0A382E0G5-F1
#
_cell.length_a   1.000
_cell.length_b   1.000
_cell.length_c   1.000
_cell.angle_alpha   90.00
_cell.angle_beta   90.00
_cell.angle_gamma   90.00
#
_symmetry.space_group_name_H-M   'P 1'
#
loop_
_entity.id
_entity.type
_entity.pdbx_description
1 polymer ?
#
loop_
_entity_poly.entity_id
_entity_poly.type
_entity_poly.pdbx_seq_one_letter_code
_entity_poly.pdbx_strand_id
1 'polypeptide(L)'
;MFTAKMPIVKNTLYCHQLLVMIFLFSCSKAPTLINVKGHKKVLDNITTIIQESGLQTNLGIKIVDLESDEIIYEWNAQALFNPASNNKLYTCIAALAILDSNQTFSTSVYQDTAALYLVGGGDPHLTLEQLDTMARTISDTMKLHLGRDYWF
;
A
#
# COMPACT_ATOMS: atom_id res chain seq x y z
N MET A 1 49.63 -48.49 -39.55
CA MET A 1 49.56 -47.08 -39.99
C MET A 1 48.15 -46.59 -39.70
N PHE A 2 47.93 -46.01 -38.51
CA PHE A 2 46.61 -45.52 -38.07
C PHE A 2 46.49 -44.03 -38.46
N THR A 3 45.49 -43.68 -39.27
CA THR A 3 45.14 -42.30 -39.59
C THR A 3 43.92 -41.89 -38.78
N ALA A 4 44.09 -40.91 -37.89
CA ALA A 4 43.00 -40.29 -37.14
C ALA A 4 42.23 -39.30 -38.04
N LYS A 5 40.89 -39.42 -38.08
CA LYS A 5 39.99 -38.42 -38.68
C LYS A 5 39.53 -37.45 -37.58
N MET A 6 39.92 -36.19 -37.69
CA MET A 6 39.46 -35.10 -36.81
C MET A 6 37.98 -34.74 -37.09
N PRO A 7 37.16 -34.45 -36.06
CA PRO A 7 35.78 -34.02 -36.27
C PRO A 7 35.69 -32.51 -36.55
N ILE A 8 35.29 -32.19 -37.78
CA ILE A 8 34.24 -31.23 -38.19
C ILE A 8 34.10 -29.95 -37.32
N VAL A 9 34.81 -28.90 -37.75
CA VAL A 9 34.84 -27.52 -37.19
C VAL A 9 33.52 -26.74 -37.39
N LYS A 10 32.60 -27.20 -38.24
CA LYS A 10 31.38 -26.46 -38.61
C LYS A 10 30.32 -26.37 -37.51
N ASN A 11 30.17 -27.40 -36.66
CA ASN A 11 29.16 -27.41 -35.59
C ASN A 11 29.45 -26.41 -34.47
N THR A 12 30.72 -26.13 -34.19
CA THR A 12 31.13 -25.15 -33.17
C THR A 12 30.83 -23.71 -33.59
N LEU A 13 30.96 -23.41 -34.90
CA LEU A 13 30.68 -22.08 -35.46
C LEU A 13 29.19 -21.74 -35.42
N TYR A 14 28.32 -22.69 -35.77
CA TYR A 14 26.86 -22.52 -35.65
C TYR A 14 26.41 -22.36 -34.19
N CYS A 15 27.05 -23.05 -33.25
CA CYS A 15 26.76 -22.93 -31.83
C CYS A 15 27.12 -21.53 -31.29
N HIS A 16 28.25 -20.96 -31.71
CA HIS A 16 28.63 -19.58 -31.36
C HIS A 16 27.72 -18.53 -32.01
N GLN A 17 27.31 -18.71 -33.26
CA GLN A 17 26.35 -17.80 -33.91
C GLN A 17 24.97 -17.82 -33.24
N LEU A 18 24.51 -18.99 -32.77
CA LEU A 18 23.27 -19.13 -32.01
C LEU A 18 23.37 -18.46 -30.63
N LEU A 19 24.49 -18.63 -29.93
CA LEU A 19 24.75 -18.01 -28.62
C LEU A 19 24.83 -16.48 -28.69
N VAL A 20 25.46 -15.93 -29.73
CA VAL A 20 25.55 -14.47 -29.97
C VAL A 20 24.16 -13.89 -30.27
N MET A 21 23.33 -14.57 -31.05
CA MET A 21 21.92 -14.20 -31.27
C MET A 21 21.13 -14.12 -29.95
N ILE A 22 21.24 -15.14 -29.10
CA ILE A 22 20.53 -15.17 -27.80
C ILE A 22 21.01 -14.03 -26.88
N PHE A 23 22.31 -13.73 -26.88
CA PHE A 23 22.88 -12.65 -26.07
C PHE A 23 22.43 -11.26 -26.55
N LEU A 24 22.24 -11.07 -27.86
CA LEU A 24 21.76 -9.81 -28.44
C LEU A 24 20.25 -9.58 -28.27
N PHE A 25 19.44 -10.64 -28.11
CA PHE A 25 18.00 -10.52 -27.85
C PHE A 25 17.62 -10.53 -26.37
N SER A 26 18.55 -10.86 -25.46
CA SER A 26 18.31 -10.93 -24.00
C SER A 26 18.22 -9.56 -23.32
N CYS A 27 18.45 -8.46 -24.04
CA CYS A 27 18.22 -7.10 -23.56
C CYS A 27 17.00 -6.45 -24.26
N SER A 28 15.97 -7.24 -24.54
CA SER A 28 14.64 -6.68 -24.77
C SER A 28 14.00 -6.45 -23.41
N LYS A 29 13.50 -5.23 -23.14
CA LYS A 29 12.64 -4.98 -21.99
C LYS A 29 11.56 -6.06 -22.01
N ALA A 30 11.39 -6.80 -20.92
CA ALA A 30 10.28 -7.73 -20.79
C ALA A 30 9.02 -6.98 -21.28
N PRO A 31 8.17 -7.60 -22.14
CA PRO A 31 6.97 -6.93 -22.59
C PRO A 31 6.20 -6.57 -21.33
N THR A 32 6.23 -5.30 -20.95
CA THR A 32 5.24 -4.77 -20.04
C THR A 32 3.93 -5.11 -20.74
N LEU A 33 3.13 -6.01 -20.17
CA LEU A 33 1.84 -6.36 -20.71
C LEU A 33 0.97 -5.10 -20.55
N ILE A 34 1.18 -4.12 -21.43
CA ILE A 34 0.44 -2.87 -21.49
C ILE A 34 -0.93 -3.24 -22.05
N ASN A 35 -1.78 -3.68 -21.14
CA ASN A 35 -3.18 -3.95 -21.42
C ASN A 35 -3.91 -2.62 -21.22
N VAL A 36 -4.21 -1.96 -22.34
CA VAL A 36 -5.04 -0.76 -22.36
C VAL A 36 -6.39 -1.12 -22.95
N LYS A 37 -7.46 -0.82 -22.21
CA LYS A 37 -8.85 -1.10 -22.60
C LYS A 37 -9.72 0.07 -22.18
N GLY A 38 -10.84 0.28 -22.85
CA GLY A 38 -11.80 1.33 -22.49
C GLY A 38 -12.49 1.95 -23.71
N HIS A 39 -13.23 3.02 -23.45
CA HIS A 39 -13.91 3.78 -24.50
C HIS A 39 -12.92 4.47 -25.42
N LYS A 40 -13.08 4.30 -26.74
CA LYS A 40 -12.14 4.80 -27.76
C LYS A 40 -11.74 6.26 -27.57
N LYS A 41 -12.71 7.14 -27.31
CA LYS A 41 -12.47 8.60 -27.15
C LYS A 41 -11.61 8.92 -25.91
N VAL A 42 -11.79 8.18 -24.82
CA VAL A 42 -11.05 8.38 -23.56
C VAL A 42 -9.66 7.76 -23.66
N LEU A 43 -9.57 6.61 -24.32
CA LEU A 43 -8.35 5.85 -24.51
C LEU A 43 -7.26 6.71 -25.17
N ASP A 44 -7.60 7.40 -26.26
CA ASP A 44 -6.63 8.23 -26.99
C ASP A 44 -6.13 9.41 -26.14
N ASN A 45 -7.05 10.13 -25.47
CA ASN A 45 -6.70 11.32 -24.68
C ASN A 45 -5.80 10.99 -23.49
N ILE A 46 -6.19 10.01 -22.65
CA ILE A 46 -5.43 9.66 -21.44
C ILE A 46 -4.09 9.02 -21.83
N THR A 47 -4.08 8.14 -22.83
CA THR A 47 -2.84 7.52 -23.32
C THR A 47 -1.86 8.57 -23.82
N THR A 48 -2.34 9.55 -24.58
CA THR A 48 -1.50 10.64 -25.11
C THR A 48 -0.87 11.44 -23.98
N ILE A 49 -1.65 11.86 -22.98
CA ILE A 49 -1.13 12.60 -21.82
C ILE A 49 -0.04 11.80 -21.08
N ILE A 50 -0.25 10.49 -20.87
CA ILE A 50 0.74 9.63 -20.21
C ILE A 50 2.02 9.55 -21.04
N GLN A 51 1.91 9.34 -22.35
CA GLN A 51 3.07 9.23 -23.25
C GLN A 51 3.85 10.55 -23.33
N GLU A 52 3.15 11.68 -23.42
CA GLU A 52 3.77 13.02 -23.49
C GLU A 52 4.36 13.48 -22.17
N SER A 53 3.91 12.93 -21.03
CA SER A 53 4.44 13.29 -19.71
C SER A 53 5.93 12.96 -19.51
N GLY A 54 6.50 12.09 -20.33
CA GLY A 54 7.88 11.62 -20.17
C GLY A 54 8.13 10.76 -18.93
N LEU A 55 7.07 10.30 -18.25
CA LEU A 55 7.17 9.46 -17.05
C LEU A 55 7.91 8.15 -17.35
N GLN A 56 9.00 7.90 -16.63
CA GLN A 56 9.75 6.64 -16.69
C GLN A 56 9.44 5.77 -15.47
N THR A 57 8.20 5.34 -15.35
CA THR A 57 7.73 4.51 -14.23
C THR A 57 6.66 3.51 -14.68
N ASN A 58 6.36 2.53 -13.83
CA ASN A 58 5.22 1.65 -14.02
C ASN A 58 3.97 2.33 -13.46
N LEU A 59 2.92 2.36 -14.26
CA LEU A 59 1.62 2.93 -13.91
C LEU A 59 0.55 1.85 -13.93
N GLY A 60 -0.42 1.97 -13.03
CA GLY A 60 -1.65 1.20 -13.00
C GLY A 60 -2.83 2.16 -12.89
N ILE A 61 -3.77 2.09 -13.84
CA ILE A 61 -4.95 2.96 -13.88
C ILE A 61 -6.16 2.08 -14.15
N LYS A 62 -7.24 2.30 -13.40
CA LYS A 62 -8.55 1.72 -13.65
C LYS A 62 -9.62 2.77 -13.36
N ILE A 63 -10.45 3.05 -14.35
CA ILE A 63 -11.54 4.02 -14.30
C ILE A 63 -12.79 3.25 -14.69
N VAL A 64 -13.77 3.25 -13.79
CA VAL A 64 -15.05 2.57 -13.95
C VAL A 64 -16.19 3.54 -13.71
N ASP A 65 -17.29 3.33 -14.40
CA ASP A 65 -18.56 3.95 -14.08
C ASP A 65 -19.18 3.23 -12.86
N LEU A 66 -19.61 3.97 -11.84
CA LEU A 66 -20.08 3.38 -10.58
C LEU A 66 -21.50 2.80 -10.67
N GLU A 67 -22.33 3.27 -11.62
CA GLU A 67 -23.71 2.80 -11.78
C GLU A 67 -23.77 1.53 -12.63
N SER A 68 -22.99 1.47 -13.70
CA SER A 68 -23.01 0.38 -14.68
C SER A 68 -21.87 -0.63 -14.53
N ASP A 69 -20.87 -0.35 -13.69
CA ASP A 69 -19.60 -1.10 -13.58
C ASP A 69 -18.82 -1.18 -14.92
N GLU A 70 -19.14 -0.29 -15.87
CA GLU A 70 -18.48 -0.26 -17.16
C GLU A 70 -17.04 0.28 -17.03
N ILE A 71 -16.10 -0.42 -17.67
CA ILE A 71 -14.71 0.03 -17.75
C ILE A 71 -14.60 1.18 -18.75
N ILE A 72 -14.40 2.39 -18.23
CA ILE A 72 -14.16 3.60 -19.03
C ILE A 72 -12.72 3.59 -19.57
N TYR A 73 -11.75 3.21 -18.73
CA TYR A 73 -10.33 3.16 -19.09
C TYR A 73 -9.53 2.28 -18.12
N GLU A 74 -8.66 1.42 -18.65
CA GLU A 74 -7.69 0.65 -17.88
C GLU A 74 -6.31 0.77 -18.52
N TRP A 75 -5.27 0.86 -17.69
CA TRP A 75 -3.86 0.75 -18.07
C TRP A 75 -3.18 -0.14 -17.03
N ASN A 76 -2.78 -1.35 -17.41
CA ASN A 76 -2.04 -2.26 -16.55
C ASN A 76 -2.72 -2.50 -15.17
N ALA A 77 -4.06 -2.59 -15.17
CA ALA A 77 -4.88 -2.58 -13.95
C ALA A 77 -4.67 -3.80 -13.02
N GLN A 78 -4.09 -4.89 -13.54
CA GLN A 78 -3.85 -6.13 -12.78
C GLN A 78 -2.41 -6.26 -12.27
N ALA A 79 -1.54 -5.29 -12.56
CA ALA A 79 -0.18 -5.32 -12.00
C ALA A 79 -0.18 -4.97 -10.51
N LEU A 80 0.82 -5.53 -9.81
CA LEU A 80 1.03 -5.26 -8.39
C LEU A 80 1.89 -4.01 -8.22
N PHE A 81 1.44 -3.10 -7.34
CA PHE A 81 2.10 -1.86 -7.01
C PHE A 81 2.18 -1.66 -5.50
N ASN A 82 3.12 -0.82 -5.06
CA ASN A 82 3.14 -0.34 -3.68
C ASN A 82 2.04 0.73 -3.52
N PRO A 83 0.99 0.50 -2.71
CA PRO A 83 -0.15 1.41 -2.64
C PRO A 83 0.12 2.69 -1.83
N ALA A 84 1.21 2.75 -1.06
CA ALA A 84 1.49 3.82 -0.10
C ALA A 84 0.25 4.11 0.77
N SER A 85 -0.12 5.39 0.94
CA SER A 85 -1.30 5.76 1.74
C SER A 85 -2.63 5.30 1.16
N ASN A 86 -2.72 4.82 -0.09
CA ASN A 86 -3.94 4.20 -0.61
C ASN A 86 -4.30 2.93 0.16
N ASN A 87 -3.33 2.31 0.87
CA ASN A 87 -3.59 1.21 1.79
C ASN A 87 -4.61 1.56 2.88
N LYS A 88 -4.75 2.85 3.23
CA LYS A 88 -5.73 3.33 4.21
C LYS A 88 -7.17 3.04 3.79
N LEU A 89 -7.47 2.94 2.50
CA LEU A 89 -8.81 2.56 2.02
C LEU A 89 -9.19 1.17 2.53
N TYR A 90 -8.30 0.19 2.39
CA TYR A 90 -8.51 -1.18 2.88
C TYR A 90 -8.57 -1.23 4.40
N THR A 91 -7.70 -0.50 5.10
CA THR A 91 -7.75 -0.39 6.58
C THR A 91 -9.08 0.22 7.04
N CYS A 92 -9.58 1.25 6.37
CA CYS A 92 -10.85 1.90 6.69
C CYS A 92 -12.04 0.93 6.50
N ILE A 93 -12.09 0.23 5.37
CA ILE A 93 -13.13 -0.77 5.10
C ILE A 93 -13.10 -1.89 6.15
N ALA A 94 -11.91 -2.40 6.47
CA ALA A 94 -11.75 -3.43 7.50
C ALA A 94 -12.17 -2.92 8.89
N ALA A 95 -11.80 -1.69 9.25
CA ALA A 95 -12.18 -1.08 10.51
C ALA A 95 -13.71 -0.93 10.62
N LEU A 96 -14.37 -0.43 9.57
CA LEU A 96 -15.84 -0.32 9.53
C LEU A 96 -16.51 -1.69 9.60
N ALA A 97 -15.97 -2.71 8.92
CA ALA A 97 -16.54 -4.06 8.95
C ALA A 97 -16.41 -4.76 10.32
N ILE A 98 -15.35 -4.45 11.08
CA ILE A 98 -15.06 -5.08 12.38
C ILE A 98 -15.69 -4.29 13.53
N LEU A 99 -15.59 -2.96 13.50
CA LEU A 99 -15.95 -2.07 14.61
C LEU A 99 -17.33 -1.41 14.43
N ASP A 100 -17.87 -1.35 13.20
CA ASP A 100 -19.02 -0.52 12.82
C ASP A 100 -18.75 1.00 12.93
N SER A 101 -19.64 1.84 12.39
CA SER A 101 -19.50 3.30 12.42
C SER A 101 -19.73 3.91 13.80
N ASN A 102 -20.28 3.15 14.75
CA ASN A 102 -20.67 3.63 16.08
C ASN A 102 -19.66 3.28 17.18
N GLN A 103 -18.52 2.66 16.84
CA GLN A 103 -17.50 2.32 17.82
C GLN A 103 -16.92 3.57 18.48
N THR A 104 -16.88 3.55 19.81
CA THR A 104 -16.18 4.55 20.61
C THR A 104 -15.01 3.91 21.35
N PHE A 105 -13.96 4.68 21.61
CA PHE A 105 -12.81 4.25 22.40
C PHE A 105 -12.89 4.93 23.77
N SER A 106 -12.56 4.21 24.84
CA SER A 106 -12.60 4.74 26.20
C SER A 106 -11.23 4.66 26.84
N THR A 107 -10.74 5.80 27.31
CA THR A 107 -9.55 5.87 28.17
C THR A 107 -10.01 6.05 29.61
N SER A 108 -9.54 5.19 30.51
CA SER A 108 -10.01 5.15 31.90
C SER A 108 -8.86 5.37 32.88
N VAL A 109 -9.18 5.85 34.08
CA VAL A 109 -8.24 5.87 35.20
C VAL A 109 -8.73 4.96 36.31
N TYR A 110 -7.85 4.08 36.76
CA TYR A 110 -8.07 3.20 37.90
C TYR A 110 -7.18 3.63 39.06
N GLN A 111 -7.64 3.33 40.26
CA GLN A 111 -6.88 3.52 41.48
C GLN A 111 -6.74 2.18 42.21
N ASP A 112 -5.53 1.90 42.68
CA ASP A 112 -5.28 0.94 43.75
C ASP A 112 -4.71 1.68 44.98
N THR A 113 -4.50 0.98 46.08
CA THR A 113 -4.00 1.47 47.37
C THR A 113 -2.79 2.42 47.27
N ALA A 114 -1.85 2.17 46.36
CA ALA A 114 -0.62 2.97 46.25
C ALA A 114 -0.46 3.72 44.92
N ALA A 115 -1.31 3.47 43.92
CA ALA A 115 -1.07 3.92 42.56
C ALA A 115 -2.34 4.32 41.80
N LEU A 116 -2.16 5.21 40.83
CA LEU A 116 -3.12 5.52 39.78
C LEU A 116 -2.64 4.91 38.46
N TYR A 117 -3.56 4.41 37.67
CA TYR A 117 -3.30 3.79 36.37
C TYR A 117 -4.12 4.48 35.30
N LEU A 118 -3.47 5.09 34.32
CA LEU A 118 -4.11 5.53 33.08
C LEU A 118 -4.13 4.37 32.09
N VAL A 119 -5.31 3.85 31.78
CA VAL A 119 -5.52 2.71 30.89
C VAL A 119 -6.12 3.21 29.58
N GLY A 120 -5.30 3.23 28.52
CA GLY A 120 -5.72 3.62 27.18
C GLY A 120 -6.56 2.54 26.51
N GLY A 121 -7.73 2.92 25.99
CA GLY A 121 -8.57 2.05 25.17
C GLY A 121 -8.35 2.19 23.68
N GLY A 122 -7.28 2.86 23.24
CA GLY A 122 -6.97 3.06 21.83
C GLY A 122 -7.66 4.25 21.17
N ASP A 123 -8.09 5.25 21.96
CA ASP A 123 -8.69 6.48 21.44
C ASP A 123 -7.67 7.27 20.60
N PRO A 124 -7.84 7.32 19.25
CA PRO A 124 -6.91 8.05 18.38
C PRO A 124 -7.09 9.57 18.47
N HIS A 125 -8.08 10.05 19.22
CA HIS A 125 -8.44 11.46 19.37
C HIS A 125 -8.24 11.99 20.80
N LEU A 126 -7.63 11.23 21.70
CA LEU A 126 -7.38 11.70 23.07
C LEU A 126 -6.52 12.98 23.07
N THR A 127 -7.08 14.07 23.60
CA THR A 127 -6.44 15.40 23.61
C THR A 127 -5.80 15.74 24.97
N LEU A 128 -4.92 16.74 24.97
CA LEU A 128 -4.33 17.27 26.21
C LEU A 128 -5.38 17.91 27.13
N GLU A 129 -6.42 18.55 26.57
CA GLU A 129 -7.50 19.14 27.35
C GLU A 129 -8.35 18.07 28.06
N GLN A 130 -8.64 16.96 27.38
CA GLN A 130 -9.30 15.81 28.00
C GLN A 130 -8.42 15.23 29.12
N LEU A 131 -7.12 15.08 28.90
CA LEU A 131 -6.20 14.56 29.90
C LEU A 131 -6.10 15.48 31.13
N ASP A 132 -6.05 16.80 30.92
CA ASP A 132 -6.06 17.80 31.99
C ASP A 132 -7.38 17.77 32.78
N THR A 133 -8.52 17.66 32.09
CA THR A 133 -9.84 17.49 32.72
C THR A 133 -9.89 16.23 33.57
N MET A 134 -9.36 15.11 33.07
CA MET A 134 -9.25 13.87 33.84
C MET A 134 -8.40 14.06 35.09
N ALA A 135 -7.21 14.66 34.95
CA ALA A 135 -6.28 14.89 36.07
C ALA A 135 -6.91 15.75 37.18
N ARG A 136 -7.57 16.86 36.81
CA ARG A 136 -8.31 17.70 37.78
C ARG A 136 -9.42 16.90 38.48
N THR A 137 -10.24 16.19 37.71
CA THR A 137 -11.35 15.38 38.24
C THR A 137 -10.85 14.34 39.25
N ILE A 138 -9.72 13.70 38.96
CA ILE A 138 -9.10 12.71 39.86
C ILE A 138 -8.51 13.39 41.09
N SER A 139 -7.83 14.53 40.95
CA SER A 139 -7.32 15.34 42.08
C SER A 139 -8.44 15.61 43.09
N ASP A 140 -9.54 16.15 42.58
CA ASP A 140 -10.68 16.57 43.40
C ASP A 140 -11.35 15.36 44.06
N THR A 141 -11.52 14.27 43.31
CA THR A 141 -12.08 13.01 43.84
C THR A 141 -11.20 12.43 44.94
N MET A 142 -9.88 12.42 44.78
CA MET A 142 -8.95 11.91 45.79
C MET A 142 -8.89 12.79 47.04
N LYS A 143 -8.92 14.12 46.88
CA LYS A 143 -9.00 15.07 48.00
C LYS A 143 -10.25 14.79 48.84
N LEU A 144 -11.40 14.61 48.19
CA LEU A 144 -12.67 14.34 48.86
C LEU A 144 -12.69 13.01 49.61
N HIS A 145 -12.15 11.93 49.04
CA HIS A 145 -12.29 10.59 49.61
C HIS A 145 -11.13 10.14 50.49
N LEU A 146 -9.93 10.71 50.31
CA LEU A 146 -8.72 10.31 51.04
C LEU A 146 -8.17 11.41 51.94
N GLY A 147 -8.70 12.63 51.87
CA GLY A 147 -8.19 13.78 52.63
C GLY A 147 -6.74 14.14 52.28
N ARG A 148 -6.26 13.76 51.09
CA ARG A 148 -4.90 14.01 50.63
C ARG A 148 -4.90 15.02 49.49
N ASP A 149 -4.14 16.10 49.67
CA ASP A 149 -3.90 17.07 48.61
C ASP A 149 -2.87 16.54 47.62
N TYR A 150 -3.30 16.41 46.36
CA TYR A 150 -2.43 16.17 45.23
C TYR A 150 -2.35 17.43 44.38
N TRP A 151 -1.12 17.93 44.21
CA TRP A 151 -0.80 19.05 43.34
C TRP A 151 -0.26 18.48 42.03
N PHE A 152 -0.81 18.93 40.90
CA PHE A 152 -0.36 18.60 39.54
C PHE A 152 0.04 19.89 38.83
#